data_AF-A0A6M5YP39-F1
#
_entry.id   AF-A0A6M5YP39-F1
#
_cell.length_a   1.000
_cell.length_b   1.000
_cell.length_c   1.000
_cell.angle_alpha   90.00
_cell.angle_beta   90.00
_cell.angle_gamma   90.00
#
_symmetry.space_group_name_H-M   'P 1'
#
loop_
_entity.id
_entity.type
_entity.pdbx_description
1 polymer ?
#
loop_
_entity_poly.entity_id
_entity_poly.type
_entity_poly.pdbx_seq_one_letter_code
_entity_poly.pdbx_strand_id
1 'polypeptide(L)'
;MTPVPQPPELPSDLPPQVVAYIRILEATIAELTAQVTGLTTRVAELEARLNQNSTNSSKPPSSDAPHVKPAPPKPPSGKRRGGQPGHPKAERTLLPPDEIRALKPSTCRDCAHPLTGDDPQPAVHQVHEIPVITPHVTEYRCHRLRCPHCGTTTAATVPAEAATGYGPRAQAVAAVLTGSCRLGKRGTSQLFADLFGLPLSPAMVCKLQHRTAEALKPVAEDALIYTRGQPANVDETGWTQGRKRGLVVGGRDHVRGGLPDPKDPGPKRLR
;
A
#
# COMPACT_ATOMS: atom_id res chain seq x y z
N MET A 1 27.47 -36.34 32.44
CA MET A 1 28.74 -36.46 31.70
C MET A 1 29.60 -37.45 32.45
N THR A 2 29.58 -38.70 32.02
CA THR A 2 30.50 -39.74 32.50
C THR A 2 31.92 -39.31 32.08
N PRO A 3 32.91 -39.31 33.00
CA PRO A 3 34.27 -38.95 32.66
C PRO A 3 34.79 -39.89 31.57
N VAL A 4 35.42 -39.33 30.54
CA VAL A 4 36.11 -40.10 29.50
C VAL A 4 37.17 -40.94 30.22
N PRO A 5 37.10 -42.28 30.18
CA PRO A 5 38.11 -43.11 30.81
C PRO A 5 39.47 -42.79 30.18
N GLN A 6 40.46 -42.47 31.01
CA GLN A 6 41.82 -42.26 30.53
C GLN A 6 42.29 -43.55 29.85
N PRO A 7 42.90 -43.47 28.65
CA PRO A 7 43.41 -44.65 27.99
C PRO A 7 44.48 -45.30 28.89
N PRO A 8 44.55 -46.64 28.98
CA PRO A 8 45.59 -47.32 29.73
C PRO A 8 46.96 -46.87 29.22
N GLU A 9 47.89 -46.58 30.14
CA GLU A 9 49.26 -46.21 29.77
C GLU A 9 49.87 -47.31 28.90
N LEU A 10 50.34 -46.93 27.71
CA LEU A 10 50.97 -47.86 26.77
C LEU A 10 52.27 -48.40 27.41
N PRO A 11 52.46 -49.74 27.48
CA PRO A 11 53.69 -50.33 27.99
C PRO A 11 54.94 -49.76 27.29
N SER A 12 55.99 -49.47 28.05
CA SER A 12 57.21 -48.82 27.55
C SER A 12 58.02 -49.62 26.51
N ASP A 13 57.69 -50.91 26.33
CA ASP A 13 58.43 -51.87 25.49
C ASP A 13 57.76 -52.14 24.14
N LEU A 14 56.83 -51.28 23.70
CA LEU A 14 56.14 -51.45 22.42
C LEU A 14 57.07 -51.15 21.22
N PRO A 15 57.06 -52.00 20.17
CA PRO A 15 57.82 -51.72 18.95
C PRO A 15 57.38 -50.39 18.32
N PRO A 16 58.31 -49.57 17.79
CA PRO A 16 57.99 -48.25 17.25
C PRO A 16 56.95 -48.28 16.11
N GLN A 17 56.88 -49.38 15.37
CA GLN A 17 55.89 -49.60 14.31
C GLN A 17 54.46 -49.71 14.87
N VAL A 18 54.30 -50.34 16.04
CA VAL A 18 52.99 -50.49 16.71
C VAL A 18 52.54 -49.15 17.27
N VAL A 19 53.45 -48.37 17.86
CA VAL A 19 53.16 -47.02 18.33
C VAL A 19 52.73 -46.11 17.17
N ALA A 20 53.42 -46.17 16.03
CA ALA A 20 53.03 -45.40 14.84
C ALA A 20 51.64 -45.77 14.33
N TYR A 21 51.29 -47.06 14.29
CA TYR A 21 49.97 -47.52 13.87
C TYR A 21 48.87 -47.08 14.84
N ILE A 22 49.11 -47.15 16.15
CA ILE A 22 48.17 -46.66 17.17
C ILE A 22 47.91 -45.16 16.99
N ARG A 23 48.95 -44.35 16.74
CA ARG A 23 48.79 -42.92 16.47
C ARG A 23 47.94 -42.62 15.24
N ILE A 24 48.09 -43.41 14.17
CA ILE A 24 47.26 -43.29 12.96
C ILE A 24 45.80 -43.64 13.27
N LEU A 25 45.56 -44.70 14.04
CA LEU A 25 44.21 -45.08 14.47
C LEU A 25 43.57 -44.01 15.37
N GLU A 26 44.31 -43.48 16.34
CA GLU A 26 43.85 -42.37 17.20
C GLU A 26 43.45 -41.14 16.38
N ALA A 27 44.27 -40.76 15.40
CA ALA A 27 43.97 -39.64 14.50
C ALA A 27 42.72 -39.91 13.65
N THR A 28 42.56 -41.13 13.15
CA THR A 28 41.39 -41.54 12.35
C THR A 28 40.11 -41.55 13.20
N ILE A 29 40.19 -42.01 14.44
CA ILE A 29 39.06 -42.00 15.40
C ILE A 29 38.66 -40.56 15.72
N ALA A 30 39.62 -39.67 15.96
CA ALA A 30 39.34 -38.26 16.24
C ALA A 30 38.60 -37.58 15.06
N GLU A 31 39.08 -37.82 13.83
CA GLU A 31 38.47 -37.30 12.61
C GLU A 31 37.04 -37.82 12.41
N LEU A 32 36.83 -39.14 12.52
CA LEU A 32 35.50 -39.73 12.40
C LEU A 32 34.53 -39.23 13.48
N THR A 33 35.01 -39.01 14.70
CA THR A 33 34.18 -38.47 15.79
C THR A 33 33.77 -37.03 15.51
N ALA A 34 34.66 -36.22 14.94
CA ALA A 34 34.33 -34.86 14.49
C ALA A 34 33.29 -34.85 13.37
N GLN A 35 33.38 -35.78 12.42
CA GLN A 35 32.38 -35.91 11.35
C GLN A 35 31.02 -36.36 11.87
N VAL A 36 30.97 -37.35 12.77
CA VAL A 36 29.71 -37.83 13.38
C VAL A 36 29.02 -36.71 14.15
N THR A 37 29.77 -35.92 14.92
CA THR A 37 29.20 -34.77 15.66
C THR A 37 28.68 -33.68 14.73
N GLY A 38 29.39 -33.37 13.64
CA GLY A 38 28.91 -32.46 12.60
C GLY A 38 27.62 -32.93 11.92
N LEU A 39 27.58 -34.21 11.52
CA LEU A 39 26.42 -34.81 10.84
C LEU A 39 25.19 -34.90 11.75
N THR A 40 25.37 -35.33 13.00
CA THR A 40 24.29 -35.42 14.00
C THR A 40 23.69 -34.06 14.31
N THR A 41 24.51 -33.02 14.45
CA THR A 41 24.05 -31.63 14.60
C THR A 41 23.21 -31.21 13.41
N ARG A 42 23.66 -31.54 12.19
CA ARG A 42 22.95 -31.16 10.97
C ARG A 42 21.61 -31.88 10.82
N VAL A 43 21.55 -33.16 11.20
CA VAL A 43 20.29 -33.93 11.22
C VAL A 43 19.30 -33.29 12.19
N ALA A 44 19.73 -32.95 13.41
CA ALA A 44 18.87 -32.32 14.40
C ALA A 44 18.31 -30.96 13.91
N GLU A 45 19.13 -30.13 13.26
CA GLU A 45 18.66 -28.87 12.66
C GLU A 45 17.63 -29.08 11.54
N LEU A 46 17.85 -30.07 10.66
CA LEU A 46 16.95 -30.36 9.55
C LEU A 46 15.62 -30.92 10.04
N GLU A 47 15.64 -31.82 11.03
CA GLU A 47 14.44 -32.35 11.68
C GLU A 47 13.64 -31.25 12.38
N ALA A 48 14.32 -30.34 13.10
CA ALA A 48 13.67 -29.20 13.74
C ALA A 48 13.01 -28.25 12.73
N ARG A 49 13.59 -28.08 11.53
CA ARG A 49 13.01 -27.28 10.46
C ARG A 49 11.79 -27.96 9.81
N LEU A 50 11.83 -29.29 9.65
CA LEU A 50 10.72 -30.07 9.09
C LEU A 50 9.50 -30.12 10.01
N ASN A 51 9.71 -30.12 11.33
CA ASN A 51 8.62 -30.19 12.33
C ASN A 51 7.88 -28.86 12.61
N GLN A 52 8.19 -27.78 11.88
CA GLN A 52 7.49 -26.50 12.02
C GLN A 52 6.23 -26.46 11.15
N ASN A 53 5.04 -26.36 11.75
CA ASN A 53 3.76 -26.19 11.07
C ASN A 53 2.99 -24.97 11.62
N SER A 54 1.90 -24.55 10.95
CA SER A 54 1.08 -23.41 11.36
C SER A 54 0.42 -23.52 12.74
N THR A 55 0.45 -24.72 13.34
CA THR A 55 -0.14 -24.98 14.67
C THR A 55 0.87 -24.77 15.80
N ASN A 56 2.18 -24.90 15.53
CA ASN A 56 3.25 -24.79 16.54
C ASN A 56 4.27 -23.67 16.26
N SER A 57 4.11 -22.95 15.14
CA SER A 57 4.95 -21.83 14.74
C SER A 57 4.03 -20.73 14.21
N SER A 58 4.29 -19.46 14.51
CA SER A 58 3.51 -18.29 14.07
C SER A 58 3.55 -18.05 12.54
N LYS A 59 3.72 -19.10 11.75
CA LYS A 59 3.66 -19.11 10.30
C LYS A 59 2.20 -19.09 9.85
N PRO A 60 1.88 -18.34 8.79
CA PRO A 60 0.53 -18.34 8.24
C PRO A 60 0.19 -19.72 7.66
N PRO A 61 -1.07 -20.17 7.75
CA PRO A 61 -1.52 -21.49 7.27
C PRO A 61 -1.32 -21.71 5.77
N SER A 62 -1.10 -20.64 5.00
CA SER A 62 -0.69 -20.71 3.59
C SER A 62 0.73 -21.24 3.37
N SER A 63 1.53 -21.37 4.43
CA SER A 63 2.90 -21.92 4.38
C SER A 63 2.97 -23.41 4.73
N ASP A 64 1.84 -24.04 5.07
CA ASP A 64 1.78 -25.48 5.28
C ASP A 64 1.87 -26.22 3.94
N ALA A 65 2.43 -27.43 3.94
CA ALA A 65 2.56 -28.23 2.72
C ALA A 65 1.18 -28.56 2.13
N PRO A 66 1.05 -28.72 0.80
CA PRO A 66 -0.24 -28.97 0.12
C PRO A 66 -1.03 -30.19 0.63
N HIS A 67 -0.38 -31.10 1.36
CA HIS A 67 -0.97 -32.32 1.92
C HIS A 67 -1.46 -32.17 3.36
N VAL A 68 -1.26 -31.02 4.02
CA VAL A 68 -1.78 -30.77 5.36
C VAL A 68 -3.29 -30.50 5.27
N LYS A 69 -4.09 -31.35 5.92
CA LYS A 69 -5.55 -31.19 5.93
C LYS A 69 -5.92 -29.89 6.67
N PRO A 70 -6.72 -29.01 6.05
CA PRO A 70 -7.24 -27.83 6.72
C PRO A 70 -8.04 -28.21 7.98
N ALA A 71 -8.00 -27.35 8.99
CA ALA A 71 -8.81 -27.52 10.18
C ALA A 71 -10.32 -27.61 9.80
N PRO A 72 -11.10 -28.46 10.49
CA PRO A 72 -12.52 -28.60 10.21
C PRO A 72 -13.26 -27.27 10.39
N PRO A 73 -14.30 -26.99 9.58
CA PRO A 73 -15.08 -25.78 9.69
C PRO A 73 -15.78 -25.69 11.06
N LYS A 74 -15.85 -24.48 11.61
CA LYS A 74 -16.53 -24.23 12.88
C LYS A 74 -18.04 -24.51 12.74
N PRO A 75 -18.70 -25.05 13.78
CA PRO A 75 -20.14 -25.27 13.76
C PRO A 75 -20.91 -23.95 13.58
N PRO A 76 -22.09 -23.99 12.94
CA PRO A 76 -22.91 -22.80 12.73
C PRO A 76 -23.36 -22.20 14.05
N SER A 77 -23.32 -20.87 14.15
CA SER A 77 -23.55 -20.13 15.40
C SER A 77 -24.99 -20.14 15.93
N GLY A 78 -25.94 -20.74 15.20
CA GLY A 78 -27.37 -20.76 15.54
C GLY A 78 -28.06 -19.39 15.48
N LYS A 79 -27.34 -18.31 15.16
CA LYS A 79 -27.90 -16.95 15.11
C LYS A 79 -28.72 -16.74 13.84
N ARG A 80 -29.92 -16.16 13.98
CA ARG A 80 -30.72 -15.71 12.85
C ARG A 80 -29.93 -14.67 12.05
N ARG A 81 -30.00 -14.74 10.72
CA ARG A 81 -29.43 -13.72 9.84
C ARG A 81 -30.13 -12.39 10.09
N GLY A 82 -29.37 -11.35 10.43
CA GLY A 82 -29.89 -10.00 10.67
C GLY A 82 -29.02 -9.20 11.64
N GLY A 83 -29.33 -7.91 11.79
CA GLY A 83 -28.76 -7.07 12.85
C GLY A 83 -29.12 -7.62 14.24
N GLN A 84 -28.34 -7.27 15.25
CA GLN A 84 -28.67 -7.68 16.62
C GLN A 84 -29.99 -7.04 17.07
N PRO A 85 -30.75 -7.69 17.96
CA PRO A 85 -31.96 -7.10 18.54
C PRO A 85 -31.69 -5.69 19.09
N GLY A 86 -32.48 -4.70 18.66
CA GLY A 86 -32.33 -3.30 19.07
C GLY A 86 -31.44 -2.44 18.16
N HIS A 87 -30.82 -2.99 17.11
CA HIS A 87 -30.10 -2.14 16.14
C HIS A 87 -31.07 -1.37 15.24
N PRO A 88 -30.90 -0.05 15.10
CA PRO A 88 -31.72 0.75 14.20
C PRO A 88 -31.54 0.25 12.77
N LYS A 89 -32.65 0.19 12.02
CA LYS A 89 -32.64 -0.22 10.63
C LYS A 89 -31.87 0.81 9.82
N ALA A 90 -30.81 0.38 9.13
CA ALA A 90 -30.14 1.19 8.13
C ALA A 90 -30.95 1.14 6.83
N GLU A 91 -31.61 2.24 6.50
CA GLU A 91 -32.29 2.42 5.22
C GLU A 91 -31.42 3.25 4.27
N ARG A 92 -31.61 3.06 2.95
CA ARG A 92 -30.96 3.92 1.97
C ARG A 92 -31.52 5.33 2.13
N THR A 93 -30.64 6.31 2.29
CA THR A 93 -31.02 7.72 2.31
C THR A 93 -31.67 8.10 0.98
N LEU A 94 -32.90 8.60 1.02
CA LEU A 94 -33.55 9.17 -0.15
C LEU A 94 -32.91 10.52 -0.49
N LEU A 95 -32.55 10.71 -1.75
CA LEU A 95 -32.05 11.99 -2.25
C LEU A 95 -33.19 12.83 -2.84
N PRO A 96 -33.05 14.15 -2.96
CA PRO A 96 -33.95 14.95 -3.78
C PRO A 96 -33.93 14.43 -5.23
N PRO A 97 -35.08 14.07 -5.84
CA PRO A 97 -35.11 13.57 -7.21
C PRO A 97 -34.98 14.70 -8.24
N ASP A 98 -34.16 14.49 -9.28
CA ASP A 98 -34.11 15.38 -10.44
C ASP A 98 -35.32 15.20 -11.38
N GLU A 99 -35.80 13.95 -11.51
CA GLU A 99 -36.97 13.58 -12.31
C GLU A 99 -37.85 12.61 -11.50
N ILE A 100 -39.18 12.83 -11.50
CA ILE A 100 -40.14 11.94 -10.85
C ILE A 100 -40.97 11.23 -11.92
N ARG A 101 -40.86 9.91 -12.00
CA ARG A 101 -41.70 9.05 -12.85
C ARG A 101 -42.71 8.31 -11.98
N ALA A 102 -43.97 8.73 -12.02
CA ALA A 102 -45.04 8.07 -11.29
C ALA A 102 -45.42 6.74 -11.97
N LEU A 103 -45.27 5.63 -11.25
CA LEU A 103 -45.71 4.31 -11.71
C LEU A 103 -47.03 3.96 -11.02
N LYS A 104 -48.12 3.88 -11.80
CA LYS A 104 -49.43 3.47 -11.30
C LYS A 104 -49.81 2.12 -11.90
N PRO A 105 -50.30 1.16 -11.11
CA PRO A 105 -50.85 -0.07 -11.66
C PRO A 105 -52.12 0.26 -12.45
N SER A 106 -52.22 -0.22 -13.69
CA SER A 106 -53.41 -0.04 -14.53
C SER A 106 -54.49 -1.09 -14.26
N THR A 107 -54.11 -2.23 -13.66
CA THR A 107 -55.00 -3.36 -13.39
C THR A 107 -54.70 -3.99 -12.04
N CYS A 108 -55.72 -4.52 -11.39
CA CYS A 108 -55.58 -5.29 -10.17
C CYS A 108 -54.80 -6.58 -10.43
N ARG A 109 -53.79 -6.87 -9.62
CA ARG A 109 -52.95 -8.07 -9.77
C ARG A 109 -53.74 -9.37 -9.63
N ASP A 110 -54.80 -9.37 -8.82
CA ASP A 110 -55.51 -10.60 -8.45
C ASP A 110 -56.73 -10.88 -9.35
N CYS A 111 -57.46 -9.85 -9.81
CA CYS A 111 -58.67 -10.02 -10.63
C CYS A 111 -58.65 -9.30 -11.99
N ALA A 112 -57.54 -8.63 -12.34
CA ALA A 112 -57.36 -7.85 -13.58
C ALA A 112 -58.32 -6.67 -13.79
N HIS A 113 -59.15 -6.32 -12.80
CA HIS A 113 -60.03 -5.16 -12.88
C HIS A 113 -59.22 -3.86 -13.11
N PRO A 114 -59.65 -2.95 -14.01
CA PRO A 114 -58.98 -1.67 -14.24
C PRO A 114 -58.89 -0.84 -12.95
N LEU A 115 -57.73 -0.26 -12.68
CA LEU A 115 -57.49 0.60 -11.51
C LEU A 115 -57.29 2.06 -11.95
N THR A 116 -57.87 2.98 -11.17
CA THR A 116 -57.71 4.42 -11.33
C THR A 116 -57.58 5.08 -9.97
N GLY A 117 -56.74 6.12 -9.86
CA GLY A 117 -56.59 6.90 -8.63
C GLY A 117 -55.16 7.42 -8.42
N ASP A 118 -54.96 8.04 -7.26
CA ASP A 118 -53.70 8.59 -6.79
C ASP A 118 -53.48 8.14 -5.35
N ASP A 119 -52.29 7.60 -5.08
CA ASP A 119 -51.84 7.32 -3.72
C ASP A 119 -51.12 8.58 -3.19
N PRO A 120 -51.58 9.20 -2.09
CA PRO A 120 -50.92 10.36 -1.51
C PRO A 120 -49.56 10.02 -0.86
N GLN A 121 -49.27 8.74 -0.61
CA GLN A 121 -48.01 8.28 0.02
C GLN A 121 -47.42 7.07 -0.70
N PRO A 122 -47.04 7.21 -1.99
CA PRO A 122 -46.52 6.10 -2.77
C PRO A 122 -45.16 5.62 -2.23
N ALA A 123 -44.90 4.33 -2.33
CA ALA A 123 -43.58 3.78 -2.05
C ALA A 123 -42.54 4.35 -3.04
N VAL A 124 -41.47 4.95 -2.50
CA VAL A 124 -40.43 5.61 -3.30
C VAL A 124 -39.30 4.63 -3.63
N HIS A 125 -39.01 4.46 -4.92
CA HIS A 125 -37.86 3.71 -5.41
C HIS A 125 -36.97 4.64 -6.26
N GLN A 126 -35.74 4.91 -5.79
CA GLN A 126 -34.79 5.78 -6.48
C GLN A 126 -33.67 4.98 -7.15
N VAL A 127 -33.46 5.26 -8.44
CA VAL A 127 -32.29 4.85 -9.20
C VAL A 127 -31.30 6.01 -9.19
N HIS A 128 -30.05 5.74 -8.80
CA HIS A 128 -28.98 6.72 -8.72
C HIS A 128 -28.02 6.48 -9.88
N GLU A 129 -27.91 7.45 -10.79
CA GLU A 129 -27.05 7.34 -11.96
C GLU A 129 -25.98 8.43 -11.94
N ILE A 130 -24.80 8.14 -12.48
CA ILE A 130 -23.73 9.13 -12.67
C ILE A 130 -23.93 9.76 -14.05
N PRO A 131 -24.06 11.10 -14.15
CA PRO A 131 -24.23 11.76 -15.44
C PRO A 131 -23.02 11.50 -16.34
N VAL A 132 -23.22 11.55 -17.66
CA VAL A 132 -22.13 11.45 -18.63
C VAL A 132 -21.17 12.63 -18.42
N ILE A 133 -19.91 12.34 -18.11
CA ILE A 133 -18.89 13.36 -17.83
C ILE A 133 -18.03 13.57 -19.08
N THR A 134 -18.16 14.74 -19.71
CA THR A 134 -17.35 15.12 -20.88
C THR A 134 -16.36 16.24 -20.55
N PRO A 135 -15.16 16.25 -21.15
CA PRO A 135 -14.17 17.28 -20.89
C PRO A 135 -14.58 18.60 -21.54
N HIS A 136 -14.43 19.70 -20.81
CA HIS A 136 -14.57 21.06 -21.34
C HIS A 136 -13.20 21.61 -21.72
N VAL A 137 -12.96 21.81 -23.02
CA VAL A 137 -11.65 22.21 -23.57
C VAL A 137 -11.69 23.64 -24.11
N THR A 138 -10.81 24.49 -23.60
CA THR A 138 -10.58 25.85 -24.13
C THR A 138 -9.28 25.88 -24.92
N GLU A 139 -9.36 26.22 -26.21
CA GLU A 139 -8.19 26.35 -27.08
C GLU A 139 -7.66 27.80 -27.08
N TYR A 140 -6.41 27.99 -26.66
CA TYR A 140 -5.73 29.29 -26.73
C TYR A 140 -4.89 29.39 -28.01
N ARG A 141 -5.35 30.18 -28.99
CA ARG A 141 -4.63 30.42 -30.24
C ARG A 141 -3.65 31.58 -30.12
N CYS A 142 -2.39 31.24 -29.83
CA CYS A 142 -1.32 32.22 -29.69
C CYS A 142 -0.78 32.67 -31.06
N HIS A 143 -1.43 33.69 -31.64
CA HIS A 143 -0.97 34.28 -32.90
C HIS A 143 0.39 34.96 -32.77
N ARG A 144 1.15 34.92 -33.86
CA ARG A 144 2.45 35.59 -33.99
C ARG A 144 2.35 36.63 -35.10
N LEU A 145 2.57 37.90 -34.77
CA LEU A 145 2.45 39.02 -35.70
C LEU A 145 3.80 39.74 -35.83
N ARG A 146 4.09 40.21 -37.04
CA ARG A 146 5.31 40.99 -37.34
C ARG A 146 4.98 42.48 -37.32
N CYS A 147 5.75 43.26 -36.58
CA CYS A 147 5.65 44.71 -36.55
C CYS A 147 6.06 45.29 -37.92
N PRO A 148 5.21 46.09 -38.59
CA PRO A 148 5.56 46.68 -39.89
C PRO A 148 6.65 47.75 -39.77
N HIS A 149 6.85 48.35 -38.60
CA HIS A 149 7.80 49.44 -38.39
C HIS A 149 9.23 48.96 -38.09
N CYS A 150 9.40 48.03 -37.14
CA CYS A 150 10.73 47.56 -36.73
C CYS A 150 11.03 46.11 -37.15
N GLY A 151 10.07 45.40 -37.76
CA GLY A 151 10.23 44.01 -38.17
C GLY A 151 10.20 42.98 -37.02
N THR A 152 10.14 43.42 -35.75
CA THR A 152 10.05 42.53 -34.59
C THR A 152 8.81 41.65 -34.65
N THR A 153 8.98 40.38 -34.35
CA THR A 153 7.89 39.40 -34.35
C THR A 153 7.47 39.09 -32.92
N THR A 154 6.20 39.34 -32.61
CA THR A 154 5.63 39.20 -31.26
C THR A 154 4.57 38.11 -31.27
N ALA A 155 4.62 37.20 -30.28
CA ALA A 155 3.61 36.17 -30.09
C ALA A 155 2.71 36.52 -28.91
N ALA A 156 1.41 36.23 -29.02
CA ALA A 156 0.48 36.33 -27.92
C ALA A 156 0.85 35.34 -26.80
N THR A 157 0.80 35.79 -25.56
CA THR A 157 1.12 34.98 -24.38
C THR A 157 -0.10 34.21 -23.90
N VAL A 158 0.11 32.98 -23.42
CA VAL A 158 -0.93 32.21 -22.73
C VAL A 158 -1.12 32.81 -21.33
N PRO A 159 -2.37 33.05 -20.88
CA PRO A 159 -2.61 33.48 -19.51
C PRO A 159 -2.06 32.48 -18.48
N ALA A 160 -1.62 32.98 -17.32
CA ALA A 160 -0.95 32.17 -16.31
C ALA A 160 -1.83 31.01 -15.80
N GLU A 161 -3.14 31.24 -15.71
CA GLU A 161 -4.15 30.26 -15.33
C GLU A 161 -4.23 29.08 -16.32
N ALA A 162 -3.94 29.31 -17.61
CA ALA A 162 -4.01 28.31 -18.67
C ALA A 162 -2.65 27.66 -18.98
N ALA A 163 -1.55 28.23 -18.49
CA ALA A 163 -0.18 27.79 -18.79
C ALA A 163 0.12 26.31 -18.47
N THR A 164 -0.73 25.67 -17.68
CA THR A 164 -0.54 24.27 -17.27
C THR A 164 -1.26 23.25 -18.14
N GLY A 165 -2.16 23.71 -19.03
CA GLY A 165 -2.95 22.85 -19.91
C GLY A 165 -4.09 22.10 -19.21
N TYR A 166 -4.19 22.16 -17.88
CA TYR A 166 -5.24 21.52 -17.10
C TYR A 166 -5.88 22.51 -16.14
N GLY A 167 -7.21 22.60 -16.18
CA GLY A 167 -7.98 23.48 -15.31
C GLY A 167 -7.97 23.04 -13.84
N PRO A 168 -8.44 23.91 -12.93
CA PRO A 168 -8.40 23.67 -11.48
C PRO A 168 -9.18 22.41 -11.05
N ARG A 169 -10.32 22.11 -11.70
CA ARG A 169 -11.10 20.89 -11.37
C ARG A 169 -10.35 19.61 -11.73
N ALA A 170 -9.70 19.56 -12.90
CA ALA A 170 -8.89 18.41 -13.30
C ALA A 170 -7.70 18.21 -12.35
N GLN A 171 -7.04 19.31 -11.95
CA GLN A 171 -5.99 19.24 -10.94
C GLN A 171 -6.51 18.70 -9.60
N ALA A 172 -7.65 19.20 -9.12
CA ALA A 172 -8.23 18.76 -7.84
C ALA A 172 -8.59 17.27 -7.85
N VAL A 173 -9.22 16.77 -8.93
CA VAL A 173 -9.55 15.35 -9.08
C VAL A 173 -8.28 14.49 -9.07
N ALA A 174 -7.23 14.88 -9.81
CA ALA A 174 -5.96 14.15 -9.80
C ALA A 174 -5.32 14.11 -8.41
N ALA A 175 -5.43 15.20 -7.64
CA ALA A 175 -4.92 15.27 -6.28
C ALA A 175 -5.71 14.36 -5.31
N VAL A 176 -7.05 14.37 -5.37
CA VAL A 176 -7.89 13.50 -4.54
C VAL A 176 -7.61 12.03 -4.83
N LEU A 177 -7.54 11.64 -6.12
CA LEU A 177 -7.28 10.26 -6.50
C LEU A 177 -5.91 9.78 -6.01
N THR A 178 -4.88 10.61 -6.12
CA THR A 178 -3.52 10.22 -5.73
C THR A 178 -3.24 10.34 -4.24
N GLY A 179 -3.80 11.34 -3.57
CA GLY A 179 -3.59 11.60 -2.15
C GLY A 179 -4.53 10.81 -1.25
N SER A 180 -5.83 10.99 -1.44
CA SER A 180 -6.87 10.40 -0.59
C SER A 180 -7.20 8.96 -0.99
N CYS A 181 -7.42 8.71 -2.27
CA CYS A 181 -7.75 7.37 -2.77
C CYS A 181 -6.49 6.50 -2.98
N ARG A 182 -5.29 7.08 -2.85
CA ARG A 182 -3.99 6.40 -2.99
C ARG A 182 -3.78 5.67 -4.33
N LEU A 183 -4.42 6.14 -5.41
CA LEU A 183 -4.19 5.60 -6.74
C LEU A 183 -2.76 5.90 -7.21
N GLY A 184 -2.13 4.90 -7.81
CA GLY A 184 -0.86 5.09 -8.52
C GLY A 184 -1.01 6.06 -9.71
N LYS A 185 0.10 6.62 -10.17
CA LYS A 185 0.11 7.62 -11.27
C LYS A 185 -0.45 7.08 -12.57
N ARG A 186 -0.12 5.82 -12.90
CA ARG A 186 -0.68 5.13 -14.08
C ARG A 186 -2.17 4.85 -13.91
N GLY A 187 -2.61 4.40 -12.74
CA GLY A 187 -4.04 4.18 -12.46
C GLY A 187 -4.85 5.48 -12.55
N THR A 188 -4.30 6.59 -12.04
CA THR A 188 -4.92 7.91 -12.19
C THR A 188 -5.00 8.33 -13.65
N SER A 189 -3.92 8.13 -14.41
CA SER A 189 -3.88 8.43 -15.86
C SER A 189 -4.94 7.65 -16.63
N GLN A 190 -5.07 6.35 -16.34
CA GLN A 190 -6.06 5.46 -16.95
C GLN A 190 -7.48 5.90 -16.62
N LEU A 191 -7.78 6.15 -15.34
CA LEU A 191 -9.09 6.62 -14.90
C LEU A 191 -9.52 7.92 -15.61
N PHE A 192 -8.58 8.85 -15.79
CA PHE A 192 -8.85 10.09 -16.51
C PHE A 192 -9.24 9.87 -17.97
N ALA A 193 -8.60 8.92 -18.65
CA ALA A 193 -8.97 8.54 -20.01
C ALA A 193 -10.33 7.84 -20.04
N ASP A 194 -10.55 6.87 -19.14
CA ASP A 194 -11.73 6.00 -19.18
C ASP A 194 -13.02 6.71 -18.75
N LEU A 195 -12.96 7.55 -17.69
CA LEU A 195 -14.15 8.19 -17.13
C LEU A 195 -14.40 9.59 -17.66
N PHE A 196 -13.35 10.31 -18.06
CA PHE A 196 -13.46 11.71 -18.47
C PHE A 196 -13.07 11.95 -19.93
N GLY A 197 -12.62 10.93 -20.66
CA GLY A 197 -12.11 11.10 -22.02
C GLY A 197 -10.91 12.06 -22.11
N LEU A 198 -10.20 12.30 -20.99
CA LEU A 198 -9.15 13.30 -20.89
C LEU A 198 -7.78 12.60 -20.77
N PRO A 199 -6.99 12.51 -21.85
CA PRO A 199 -5.71 11.81 -21.80
C PRO A 199 -4.73 12.57 -20.92
N LEU A 200 -4.29 11.93 -19.84
CA LEU A 200 -3.36 12.48 -18.86
C LEU A 200 -2.15 11.55 -18.74
N SER A 201 -0.94 12.07 -18.89
CA SER A 201 0.26 11.24 -18.72
C SER A 201 0.63 11.08 -17.23
N PRO A 202 1.30 9.99 -16.82
CA PRO A 202 1.75 9.83 -15.43
C PRO A 202 2.66 10.96 -14.94
N ALA A 203 3.48 11.51 -15.84
CA ALA A 203 4.33 12.67 -15.53
C ALA A 203 3.49 13.92 -15.25
N MET A 204 2.41 14.13 -16.02
CA MET A 204 1.49 15.23 -15.76
C MET A 204 0.74 15.06 -14.44
N VAL A 205 0.34 13.83 -14.08
CA VAL A 205 -0.22 13.55 -12.74
C VAL A 205 0.74 14.01 -11.64
N CYS A 206 2.04 13.71 -11.76
CA CYS A 206 3.04 14.19 -10.80
C CYS A 206 3.12 15.72 -10.77
N LYS A 207 3.09 16.38 -11.93
CA LYS A 207 3.12 17.84 -12.02
C LYS A 207 1.91 18.49 -11.34
N LEU A 208 0.71 17.96 -11.57
CA LEU A 208 -0.53 18.42 -10.93
C LEU A 208 -0.52 18.18 -9.42
N GLN A 209 0.03 17.05 -8.97
CA GLN A 209 0.20 16.78 -7.55
C GLN A 209 1.14 17.81 -6.90
N HIS A 210 2.31 18.09 -7.49
CA HIS A 210 3.24 19.07 -6.93
C HIS A 210 2.61 20.47 -6.86
N ARG A 211 1.87 20.90 -7.88
CA ARG A 211 1.14 22.17 -7.84
C ARG A 211 0.10 22.20 -6.73
N THR A 212 -0.59 21.09 -6.50
CA THR A 212 -1.58 21.01 -5.42
C THR A 212 -0.89 21.04 -4.05
N ALA A 213 0.24 20.35 -3.91
CA ALA A 213 1.03 20.39 -2.67
C ALA A 213 1.52 21.82 -2.38
N GLU A 214 1.99 22.56 -3.39
CA GLU A 214 2.40 23.96 -3.21
C GLU A 214 1.21 24.84 -2.81
N ALA A 215 0.04 24.65 -3.45
CA ALA A 215 -1.16 25.41 -3.11
C ALA A 215 -1.69 25.12 -1.70
N LEU A 216 -1.51 23.89 -1.20
CA LEU A 216 -1.95 23.47 0.13
C LEU A 216 -0.92 23.75 1.24
N LYS A 217 0.29 24.17 0.88
CA LYS A 217 1.37 24.48 1.83
C LYS A 217 0.95 25.40 2.99
N PRO A 218 0.31 26.57 2.77
CA PRO A 218 -0.09 27.43 3.89
C PRO A 218 -1.09 26.74 4.83
N VAL A 219 -2.03 25.96 4.29
CA VAL A 219 -3.01 25.21 5.09
C VAL A 219 -2.32 24.12 5.93
N ALA A 220 -1.33 23.44 5.36
CA ALA A 220 -0.54 22.45 6.08
C ALA A 220 0.31 23.09 7.19
N GLU A 221 0.87 24.27 6.95
CA GLU A 221 1.62 25.04 7.94
C GLU A 221 0.71 25.50 9.09
N ASP A 222 -0.48 26.03 8.80
CA ASP A 222 -1.47 26.42 9.80
C ASP A 222 -1.93 25.23 10.65
N ALA A 223 -2.21 24.09 10.01
CA ALA A 223 -2.58 22.86 10.71
C ALA A 223 -1.45 22.37 11.63
N LEU A 224 -0.19 22.49 11.19
CA LEU A 224 0.98 22.15 12.00
C LEU A 224 1.10 23.08 13.22
N ILE A 225 0.92 24.39 13.03
CA ILE A 225 0.96 25.39 14.12
C ILE A 225 -0.15 25.09 15.14
N TYR A 226 -1.37 24.87 14.67
CA TYR A 226 -2.52 24.55 15.53
C TYR A 226 -2.25 23.29 16.37
N THR A 227 -1.72 22.23 15.74
CA THR A 227 -1.48 20.95 16.41
C THR A 227 -0.42 21.04 17.51
N ARG A 228 0.55 21.97 17.42
CA ARG A 228 1.60 22.16 18.45
C ARG A 228 1.03 22.53 19.83
N GLY A 229 -0.12 23.19 19.87
CA GLY A 229 -0.78 23.61 21.11
C GLY A 229 -1.73 22.58 21.71
N GLN A 230 -1.94 21.43 21.05
CA GLN A 230 -2.95 20.44 21.44
C GLN A 230 -2.30 19.18 22.03
N PRO A 231 -2.96 18.48 22.97
CA PRO A 231 -2.58 17.12 23.32
C PRO A 231 -2.81 16.22 22.10
N ALA A 232 -1.71 15.81 21.44
CA ALA A 232 -1.74 15.01 20.23
C ALA A 232 -1.10 13.64 20.46
N ASN A 233 -1.74 12.59 19.93
CA ASN A 233 -1.12 11.27 19.81
C ASN A 233 -0.14 11.31 18.64
N VAL A 234 1.11 10.90 18.90
CA VAL A 234 2.18 10.90 17.89
C VAL A 234 2.41 9.45 17.44
N ASP A 235 2.39 9.23 16.13
CA ASP A 235 2.70 7.94 15.52
C ASP A 235 3.85 8.07 14.52
N GLU A 236 4.78 7.11 14.55
CA GLU A 236 5.92 7.09 13.65
C GLU A 236 5.62 6.20 12.45
N THR A 237 5.51 6.81 11.28
CA THR A 237 5.32 6.07 10.04
C THR A 237 6.64 5.98 9.27
N GLY A 238 7.17 4.76 9.13
CA GLY A 238 8.31 4.50 8.27
C GLY A 238 7.98 4.69 6.78
N TRP A 239 8.84 5.40 6.06
CA TRP A 239 8.71 5.57 4.61
C TRP A 239 10.08 5.50 3.90
N THR A 240 10.10 5.01 2.67
CA THR A 240 11.33 4.94 1.86
C THR A 240 11.30 6.04 0.80
N GLN A 241 12.29 6.92 0.81
CA GLN A 241 12.48 7.96 -0.20
C GLN A 241 13.75 7.64 -1.02
N GLY A 242 13.55 7.17 -2.25
CA GLY A 242 14.64 6.67 -3.08
C GLY A 242 15.31 5.45 -2.44
N ARG A 243 16.61 5.53 -2.16
CA ARG A 243 17.37 4.48 -1.46
C ARG A 243 17.44 4.65 0.05
N LYS A 244 16.87 5.75 0.60
CA LYS A 244 16.93 6.07 2.03
C LYS A 244 15.64 5.66 2.70
N ARG A 245 15.74 4.97 3.84
CA ARG A 245 14.63 4.78 4.77
C ARG A 245 14.61 5.96 5.74
N GLY A 246 13.45 6.58 5.89
CA GLY A 246 13.20 7.64 6.87
C GLY A 246 11.97 7.31 7.71
N LEU A 247 11.85 7.99 8.84
CA LEU A 247 10.64 7.99 9.65
C LEU A 247 9.98 9.36 9.47
N VAL A 248 8.69 9.37 9.16
CA VAL A 248 7.87 10.57 9.26
C VAL A 248 7.13 10.47 10.60
N VAL A 249 7.42 11.40 11.50
CA VAL A 249 6.78 11.46 12.82
C VAL A 249 5.54 12.33 12.68
N GLY A 250 4.38 11.71 12.57
CA GLY A 250 3.10 12.42 12.52
C GLY A 250 2.79 12.96 13.91
N GLY A 251 2.93 14.27 14.11
CA GLY A 251 2.50 14.95 15.36
C GLY A 251 3.54 15.85 16.04
N ARG A 252 4.77 15.98 15.52
CA ARG A 252 5.75 17.02 15.90
C ARG A 252 6.92 16.92 14.94
N ASP A 253 7.12 17.91 14.07
CA ASP A 253 8.39 18.01 13.35
C ASP A 253 9.49 18.42 14.33
N HIS A 254 10.21 17.43 14.84
CA HIS A 254 11.61 17.63 15.17
C HIS A 254 12.42 17.35 13.91
N VAL A 255 12.84 18.42 13.24
CA VAL A 255 13.99 18.40 12.35
C VAL A 255 15.20 18.05 13.21
N ARG A 256 15.47 16.75 13.42
CA ARG A 256 16.82 16.32 13.75
C ARG A 256 17.58 16.32 12.44
N GLY A 257 18.34 17.41 12.21
CA GLY A 257 19.42 17.41 11.25
C GLY A 257 20.24 16.14 11.48
N GLY A 258 20.35 15.30 10.44
CA GLY A 258 21.23 14.15 10.48
C GLY A 258 22.63 14.66 10.78
N LEU A 259 23.23 14.17 11.86
CA LEU A 259 24.67 14.34 12.05
C LEU A 259 25.38 13.74 10.83
N PRO A 260 26.37 14.42 10.24
CA PRO A 260 27.19 13.84 9.18
C PRO A 260 27.99 12.67 9.76
N ASP A 261 28.01 11.57 9.01
CA ASP A 261 28.84 10.39 9.26
C ASP A 261 30.33 10.80 9.19
N PRO A 262 31.15 10.58 10.24
CA PRO A 262 32.54 11.04 10.30
C PRO A 262 33.50 10.31 9.34
N LYS A 263 32.99 9.62 8.31
CA LYS A 263 33.78 8.85 7.32
C LYS A 263 33.56 9.24 5.86
N ASP A 264 33.01 10.41 5.57
CA ASP A 264 32.91 10.91 4.19
C ASP A 264 34.04 11.91 3.87
N PRO A 265 35.07 11.53 3.08
CA PRO A 265 36.07 12.48 2.61
C PRO A 265 35.38 13.38 1.57
N GLY A 266 35.23 14.66 1.91
CA GLY A 266 34.48 15.64 1.11
C GLY A 266 34.85 15.69 -0.39
N PRO A 267 33.96 16.25 -1.24
CA PRO A 267 34.10 16.18 -2.68
C PRO A 267 35.38 16.91 -3.14
N LYS A 268 36.25 16.15 -3.82
CA LYS A 268 37.38 16.68 -4.57
C LYS A 268 36.84 17.64 -5.64
N ARG A 269 37.22 18.92 -5.54
CA ARG A 269 37.06 19.89 -6.62
C ARG A 269 37.80 19.36 -7.86
N LEU A 270 37.07 19.06 -8.91
CA LEU A 270 37.60 18.98 -10.26
C LEU A 270 37.28 20.30 -10.96
N ARG A 271 38.31 20.84 -11.62
CA ARG A 271 38.26 22.03 -12.47
C ARG A 271 37.30 21.83 -13.64
#